data_AF-A0A921B9F4-F1
#
_entry.id   AF-A0A921B9F4-F1
#
_cell.length_a   1.000
_cell.length_b   1.000
_cell.length_c   1.000
_cell.angle_alpha   90.00
_cell.angle_beta   90.00
_cell.angle_gamma   90.00
#
_symmetry.space_group_name_H-M   'P 1'
#
loop_
_entity.id
_entity.type
_entity.pdbx_description
1 polymer ?
#
loop_
_entity_poly.entity_id
_entity_poly.type
_entity_poly.pdbx_seq_one_letter_code
_entity_poly.pdbx_strand_id
1 'polypeptide(L)'
;MNTVNASLGPDTPTEFNPGSYVQLEKNFNVDMVKQVAVDGFASDLNVAYGFEFREEQFTVISGNEESWEIGPYFKQGLELV
;
A
#
# COMPACT_ATOMS: atom_id res chain seq x y z
N MET A 1 -21.09 -7.69 -7.88
CA MET A 1 -19.82 -8.24 -8.40
C MET A 1 -19.62 -9.53 -7.63
N ASN A 2 -19.60 -10.68 -8.33
CA ASN A 2 -19.79 -11.99 -7.70
C ASN A 2 -18.45 -12.55 -7.23
N THR A 3 -18.09 -12.31 -5.98
CA THR A 3 -16.99 -13.03 -5.31
C THR A 3 -17.53 -14.41 -4.90
N VAL A 4 -16.84 -15.50 -5.26
CA VAL A 4 -17.28 -16.88 -4.99
C VAL A 4 -16.14 -17.63 -4.31
N ASN A 5 -16.35 -18.08 -3.07
CA ASN A 5 -15.39 -18.93 -2.36
C ASN A 5 -15.63 -20.38 -2.79
N ALA A 6 -14.75 -20.88 -3.65
CA ALA A 6 -14.88 -22.19 -4.26
C ALA A 6 -14.81 -23.33 -3.23
N SER A 7 -14.19 -23.11 -2.06
CA SER A 7 -14.11 -24.12 -1.00
C SER A 7 -15.45 -24.39 -0.30
N LEU A 8 -16.39 -23.43 -0.31
CA LEU A 8 -17.73 -23.54 0.29
C LEU A 8 -18.75 -24.25 -0.62
N GLY A 9 -18.43 -24.47 -1.90
CA GLY A 9 -19.32 -25.18 -2.83
C GLY A 9 -20.69 -24.51 -2.95
N PRO A 10 -21.82 -25.25 -2.90
CA PRO A 10 -23.16 -24.68 -3.04
C PRO A 10 -23.55 -23.65 -1.97
N ASP A 11 -22.86 -23.66 -0.84
CA ASP A 11 -23.13 -22.78 0.31
C ASP A 11 -22.39 -21.44 0.21
N THR A 12 -21.60 -21.21 -0.84
CA THR A 12 -20.95 -19.91 -1.09
C THR A 12 -22.02 -18.81 -1.26
N PRO A 13 -21.92 -17.69 -0.53
CA PRO A 13 -22.76 -16.53 -0.80
C PRO A 13 -22.56 -16.04 -2.24
N THR A 14 -23.62 -15.56 -2.87
CA THR A 14 -23.54 -15.00 -4.24
C THR A 14 -22.88 -13.62 -4.28
N GLU A 15 -22.78 -12.95 -3.13
CA GLU A 15 -22.05 -11.71 -2.92
C GLU A 15 -21.39 -11.71 -1.53
N PHE A 16 -20.06 -11.66 -1.46
CA PHE A 16 -19.32 -11.37 -0.23
C PHE A 16 -18.11 -10.47 -0.55
N ASN A 17 -17.63 -9.73 0.45
CA ASN A 17 -16.44 -8.88 0.31
C ASN A 17 -15.19 -9.70 0.70
N PRO A 18 -14.26 -9.96 -0.22
CA PRO A 18 -13.02 -10.70 0.09
C PRO A 18 -12.03 -9.89 0.92
N GLY A 19 -12.32 -8.61 1.16
CA GLY A 19 -11.42 -7.65 1.76
C GLY A 19 -10.88 -6.68 0.73
N SER A 20 -10.08 -5.72 1.18
CA SER A 20 -9.46 -4.74 0.30
C SER A 20 -8.08 -4.32 0.79
N TYR A 21 -7.27 -3.84 -0.15
CA TYR A 21 -5.96 -3.28 0.13
C TYR A 21 -6.02 -1.78 -0.07
N VAL A 22 -5.58 -1.04 0.95
CA VAL A 22 -5.39 0.41 0.85
C VAL A 22 -3.90 0.69 0.96
N GLN A 23 -3.36 1.27 -0.11
CA GLN A 23 -1.98 1.74 -0.17
C GLN A 23 -1.98 3.25 -0.09
N LEU A 24 -1.25 3.78 0.87
CA LEU A 24 -1.10 5.21 1.10
C LEU A 24 0.38 5.57 1.02
N GLU A 25 0.69 6.50 0.14
CA GLU A 25 2.03 7.04 -0.06
C GLU A 25 2.00 8.55 0.17
N LYS A 26 2.81 9.02 1.11
CA LYS A 26 3.04 10.45 1.35
C LYS A 26 4.50 10.76 1.10
N ASN A 27 4.73 11.81 0.32
CA ASN A 27 6.05 12.33 0.04
C ASN A 27 6.06 13.83 0.34
N PHE A 28 7.07 14.28 1.08
CA PHE A 28 7.32 15.69 1.38
C PHE A 28 8.79 16.00 1.15
N ASN A 29 9.06 17.03 0.35
CA ASN A 29 10.40 17.41 -0.06
C ASN A 29 10.56 18.92 0.07
N VAL A 30 11.69 19.33 0.64
CA VAL A 30 12.09 20.73 0.78
C VAL A 30 13.53 20.86 0.35
N ASP A 31 13.77 21.75 -0.62
CA ASP A 31 15.10 22.06 -1.14
C ASP A 31 15.42 23.53 -0.92
N MET A 32 16.62 23.81 -0.45
CA MET A 32 17.10 25.15 -0.15
C MET A 32 18.50 25.34 -0.73
N VAL A 33 18.71 26.51 -1.33
CA VAL A 33 20.01 26.92 -1.86
C VAL A 33 20.33 28.30 -1.31
N LYS A 34 21.57 28.46 -0.83
CA LYS A 34 22.09 29.73 -0.35
C LYS A 34 23.41 30.04 -1.03
N GLN A 35 23.50 31.26 -1.57
CA GLN A 35 24.75 31.84 -2.04
C GLN A 35 25.45 32.54 -0.88
N VAL A 36 26.74 32.26 -0.71
CA VAL A 36 27.59 32.87 0.31
C VAL A 36 28.77 33.52 -0.40
N ALA A 37 28.88 34.83 -0.29
CA ALA A 37 30.06 35.55 -0.76
C ALA A 37 31.27 35.17 0.11
N VAL A 38 32.36 34.75 -0.53
CA VAL A 38 33.62 34.39 0.13
C VAL A 38 34.73 35.21 -0.50
N ASP A 39 35.39 36.04 0.31
CA ASP A 39 36.52 36.86 -0.15
C ASP A 39 37.64 35.98 -0.72
N GLY A 40 38.11 36.33 -1.91
CA GLY A 40 39.13 35.59 -2.65
C GLY A 40 38.59 34.52 -3.61
N PHE A 41 37.29 34.28 -3.64
CA PHE A 41 36.68 33.42 -4.67
C PHE A 41 36.25 34.27 -5.88
N ALA A 42 36.31 33.67 -7.08
CA ALA A 42 35.88 34.33 -8.32
C ALA A 42 34.35 34.52 -8.42
N SER A 43 33.58 33.84 -7.56
CA SER A 43 32.13 33.91 -7.48
C SER A 43 31.63 33.45 -6.11
N ASP A 44 30.36 33.71 -5.82
CA ASP A 44 29.69 33.21 -4.61
C ASP A 44 29.74 31.68 -4.54
N LEU A 45 29.91 31.17 -3.32
CA LEU A 45 29.81 29.75 -3.00
C LEU A 45 28.34 29.35 -2.88
N ASN A 46 27.91 28.37 -3.68
CA ASN A 46 26.58 27.78 -3.55
C ASN A 46 26.58 26.69 -2.46
N VAL A 47 25.69 26.83 -1.47
CA VAL A 47 25.42 25.84 -0.44
C VAL A 47 24.00 25.34 -0.62
N ALA A 48 23.84 24.06 -0.96
CA ALA A 48 22.55 23.41 -1.12
C ALA A 48 22.30 22.44 0.04
N TYR A 49 21.06 22.40 0.51
CA TYR A 49 20.61 21.47 1.54
C TYR A 49 19.13 21.17 1.32
N GLY A 50 18.70 19.98 1.74
CA GLY A 50 17.33 19.54 1.56
C GLY A 50 16.90 18.56 2.64
N PHE A 51 15.59 18.35 2.71
CA PHE A 51 14.94 17.39 3.59
C PHE A 51 13.90 16.60 2.82
N GLU A 52 13.95 15.28 2.94
CA GLU A 52 12.98 14.36 2.36
C GLU A 52 12.32 13.56 3.48
N PHE A 53 10.99 13.51 3.44
CA PHE A 53 10.17 12.64 4.28
C PHE A 53 9.27 11.78 3.40
N ARG A 54 9.33 10.46 3.63
CA ARG A 54 8.52 9.46 2.94
C ARG A 54 7.82 8.58 3.96
N GLU A 55 6.51 8.44 3.80
CA GLU A 55 5.69 7.50 4.56
C GLU A 55 4.94 6.60 3.58
N GLU A 56 5.12 5.29 3.75
CA GLU A 56 4.41 4.26 3.03
C GLU A 56 3.60 3.45 4.03
N GLN A 57 2.29 3.34 3.80
CA GLN A 57 1.39 2.56 4.62
C GLN A 57 0.58 1.61 3.76
N PHE A 58 0.64 0.34 4.13
CA PHE A 58 -0.17 -0.72 3.55
C PHE A 58 -1.18 -1.21 4.60
N THR A 59 -2.46 -1.06 4.30
CA THR A 59 -3.55 -1.54 5.17
C THR A 59 -4.28 -2.68 4.48
N VAL A 60 -4.36 -3.82 5.18
CA VAL A 60 -5.21 -4.95 4.80
C VAL A 60 -6.52 -4.82 5.56
N ILE A 61 -7.60 -4.62 4.83
CA ILE A 61 -8.96 -4.64 5.38
C ILE A 61 -9.47 -6.05 5.15
N SER A 62 -9.62 -6.82 6.22
CA SER A 62 -10.20 -8.16 6.16
C SER A 62 -11.64 -8.10 5.64
N GLY A 63 -11.95 -8.99 4.71
CA GLY A 63 -13.29 -9.21 4.20
C GLY A 63 -14.22 -9.88 5.21
N ASN A 64 -15.39 -10.31 4.73
CA ASN A 64 -16.32 -11.09 5.54
C ASN A 64 -15.73 -12.47 5.91
N GLU A 65 -16.29 -13.13 6.92
CA GLU A 65 -15.85 -14.46 7.38
C GLU A 65 -15.81 -15.50 6.25
N GLU A 66 -16.75 -15.39 5.30
CA GLU A 66 -16.81 -16.28 4.13
C GLU A 66 -15.62 -16.12 3.18
N SER A 67 -14.75 -15.10 3.34
CA SER A 67 -13.52 -14.95 2.55
C SER A 67 -12.35 -15.79 3.07
N TRP A 68 -12.36 -16.18 4.35
CA TRP A 68 -11.27 -16.93 4.97
C TRP A 68 -11.69 -18.24 5.63
N GLU A 69 -12.99 -18.56 5.62
CA GLU A 69 -13.51 -19.85 6.09
C GLU A 69 -13.17 -21.00 5.13
N ILE A 70 -12.64 -22.09 5.68
CA ILE A 70 -12.29 -23.30 4.96
C ILE A 70 -13.54 -24.15 4.78
N GLY A 71 -14.11 -24.15 3.57
CA GLY A 71 -15.29 -24.93 3.27
C GLY A 71 -15.03 -26.44 3.08
N PRO A 72 -16.10 -27.26 3.08
CA PRO A 72 -16.01 -28.72 3.06
C PRO A 72 -15.31 -29.29 1.82
N TYR A 73 -15.20 -28.50 0.74
CA TYR A 73 -14.59 -28.91 -0.51
C TYR A 73 -13.10 -28.56 -0.63
N PHE A 74 -12.50 -27.91 0.37
CA PHE A 74 -11.08 -27.52 0.37
C PHE A 74 -10.13 -28.71 0.15
N LYS A 75 -10.44 -29.88 0.73
CA LYS A 75 -9.62 -31.11 0.57
C LYS A 75 -9.64 -31.70 -0.85
N GLN A 76 -10.48 -31.19 -1.74
CA GLN A 76 -10.55 -31.57 -3.16
C GLN A 76 -9.77 -30.61 -4.07
N GLY A 77 -9.04 -29.64 -3.49
CA GLY A 77 -8.19 -28.70 -4.22
C GLY A 77 -8.87 -27.39 -4.61
N LEU A 78 -10.02 -27.06 -4.00
CA LEU A 78 -10.71 -25.79 -4.21
C LEU A 78 -10.24 -24.76 -3.18
N GLU A 79 -9.77 -23.62 -3.68
CA GLU A 79 -9.05 -22.61 -2.91
C GLU A 79 -9.98 -21.50 -2.36
N LEU A 80 -9.48 -20.76 -1.37
CA LEU A 80 -10.11 -19.57 -0.78
C LEU A 80 -9.96 -18.36 -1.73
N VAL A 81 -10.65 -17.26 -1.45
CA VAL A 81 -10.55 -15.99 -2.22
C VAL A 81 -9.87 -14.90 -1.41
#